data_AF-D2R9A8-F1
#
_entry.id   AF-D2R9A8-F1
#
_cell.length_a   1.000
_cell.length_b   1.000
_cell.length_c   1.000
_cell.angle_alpha   90.00
_cell.angle_beta   90.00
_cell.angle_gamma   90.00
#
_symmetry.space_group_name_H-M   'P 1'
#
loop_
_entity.id
_entity.type
_entity.pdbx_description
1 polymer ?
#
loop_
_entity_poly.entity_id
_entity_poly.type
_entity_poly.pdbx_seq_one_letter_code
_entity_poly.pdbx_strand_id
1 'polypeptide(L)' 'MLTEAEVQRSFRNLFRSKDIPAENLEKAEALLEELRAESPLRHRLSVELEELRKLHAKYQAAK' A
#
# COMPACT_ATOMS: atom_id res chain seq x y z
N MET A 1 -11.43 10.08 -7.90
CA MET A 1 -10.05 10.59 -7.94
C MET A 1 -9.75 11.41 -6.70
N LEU A 2 -9.12 10.75 -5.73
CA LEU A 2 -8.50 11.39 -4.58
C LEU A 2 -7.27 12.20 -5.00
N THR A 3 -6.89 13.19 -4.19
CA THR A 3 -5.60 13.88 -4.35
C THR A 3 -4.44 13.01 -3.90
N GLU A 4 -3.23 13.31 -4.39
CA GLU A 4 -2.00 12.64 -3.94
C GLU A 4 -1.82 12.71 -2.41
N ALA A 5 -2.14 13.85 -1.80
CA ALA A 5 -2.03 14.04 -0.36
C ALA A 5 -3.02 13.15 0.43
N GLU A 6 -4.24 12.99 -0.06
CA GLU A 6 -5.25 12.11 0.54
C GLU A 6 -4.87 10.64 0.40
N VAL A 7 -4.44 10.22 -0.80
CA VAL A 7 -3.95 8.84 -1.04
C VAL A 7 -2.76 8.52 -0.13
N GLN A 8 -1.77 9.41 -0.06
CA GLN A 8 -0.60 9.18 0.79
C GLN A 8 -0.97 9.10 2.28
N ARG A 9 -1.93 9.91 2.75
CA ARG A 9 -2.42 9.84 4.14
C ARG A 9 -3.11 8.52 4.41
N SER A 10 -4.03 8.10 3.53
CA SER A 10 -4.78 6.86 3.67
C SER A 10 -3.86 5.63 3.63
N PHE A 11 -2.89 5.61 2.71
CA PHE A 11 -1.90 4.54 2.61
C PHE A 11 -1.10 4.38 3.92
N ARG A 12 -0.57 5.48 4.48
CA ARG A 12 0.15 5.42 5.78
C ARG A 12 -0.73 4.95 6.93
N ASN A 13 -2.02 5.29 6.92
CA ASN A 13 -2.94 4.85 7.96
C ASN A 13 -3.21 3.34 7.93
N LEU A 14 -3.22 2.72 6.74
CA LEU A 14 -3.37 1.27 6.58
C LEU A 14 -2.21 0.49 7.22
N PHE A 15 -1.00 1.05 7.22
CA PHE A 15 0.20 0.37 7.73
C PHE A 15 0.78 1.03 8.98
N ARG A 16 -0.07 1.70 9.78
CA ARG A 16 0.34 2.31 11.05
C ARG A 16 0.60 1.26 12.15
N SER A 17 -0.07 0.11 12.07
CA SER A 17 0.14 -1.03 12.96
C SER A 17 1.32 -1.89 12.51
N LYS A 18 1.91 -2.67 13.43
CA LYS A 18 2.94 -3.66 13.10
C LYS A 18 2.41 -4.81 12.24
N ASP A 19 1.11 -5.07 12.32
CA ASP A 19 0.45 -6.10 11.53
C ASP A 19 0.13 -5.59 10.12
N ILE A 20 0.42 -6.44 9.14
CA ILE A 20 0.11 -6.24 7.73
C ILE A 20 -0.96 -7.27 7.36
N PRO A 21 -2.25 -7.02 7.62
CA PRO A 21 -3.31 -7.93 7.20
C PRO A 21 -3.47 -7.89 5.68
N ALA A 22 -3.85 -9.01 5.07
CA ALA A 22 -4.07 -9.11 3.62
C ALA A 22 -5.07 -8.06 3.11
N GLU A 23 -6.12 -7.79 3.88
CA GLU A 23 -7.12 -6.75 3.58
C GLU A 23 -6.50 -5.35 3.43
N ASN A 24 -5.45 -5.01 4.19
CA ASN A 24 -4.80 -3.70 4.06
C ASN A 24 -3.96 -3.61 2.78
N LEU A 25 -3.44 -4.74 2.28
CA LEU A 25 -2.73 -4.79 1.00
C LEU A 25 -3.70 -4.57 -0.17
N GLU A 26 -4.89 -5.16 -0.12
CA GLU A 26 -5.96 -4.96 -1.12
C GLU A 26 -6.47 -3.51 -1.11
N LYS A 27 -6.73 -2.94 0.08
CA LYS A 27 -7.11 -1.53 0.22
C LYS A 27 -6.04 -0.58 -0.29
N ALA A 28 -4.76 -0.91 -0.06
CA ALA A 28 -3.66 -0.11 -0.56
C ALA A 28 -3.60 -0.12 -2.09
N GLU A 29 -3.85 -1.27 -2.72
CA GLU A 29 -3.95 -1.39 -4.18
C GLU A 29 -5.06 -0.50 -4.75
N ALA A 30 -6.27 -0.58 -4.20
CA ALA A 30 -7.39 0.25 -4.61
C ALA A 30 -7.10 1.76 -4.48
N LEU A 31 -6.36 2.17 -3.44
CA LEU A 31 -5.93 3.56 -3.28
C LEU A 31 -4.97 4.02 -4.40
N LEU A 32 -4.14 3.13 -4.94
CA LEU A 32 -3.23 3.47 -6.04
C LEU A 32 -3.94 3.58 -7.39
N GLU A 33 -5.05 2.87 -7.57
CA GLU A 33 -5.90 2.98 -8.77
C GLU A 33 -6.59 4.34 -8.88
N GLU A 34 -6.80 5.03 -7.75
CA GLU A 34 -7.32 6.41 -7.74
C GLU A 34 -6.32 7.44 -8.27
N LEU A 35 -5.03 7.09 -8.36
CA LEU A 35 -3.98 7.94 -8.92
C LEU A 35 -3.81 7.72 -10.43
N ARG A 36 -3.55 8.81 -11.15
CA ARG A 36 -3.17 8.75 -12.57
C ARG A 36 -1.92 7.89 -12.76
N ALA A 37 -1.83 7.21 -13.91
CA ALA A 37 -0.73 6.30 -14.20
C ALA A 37 0.65 6.99 -14.15
N GLU A 38 0.71 8.26 -14.54
CA GLU A 38 1.92 9.08 -14.57
C GLU A 38 2.27 9.70 -13.20
N SER A 39 1.47 9.46 -12.16
CA SER A 39 1.72 10.02 -10.82
C SER A 39 3.04 9.45 -10.25
N PRO A 40 4.02 10.30 -9.89
CA PRO A 40 5.23 9.85 -9.21
C PRO A 40 4.92 9.19 -7.87
N LEU A 41 3.86 9.65 -7.19
CA LEU A 41 3.40 9.07 -5.94
C LEU A 41 2.91 7.63 -6.14
N ARG A 42 2.14 7.36 -7.21
CA ARG A 42 1.66 6.02 -7.55
C ARG A 42 2.82 5.04 -7.69
N HIS A 43 3.86 5.44 -8.44
CA HIS A 43 5.05 4.61 -8.61
C HIS A 43 5.73 4.33 -7.27
N ARG A 44 6.00 5.37 -6.47
CA ARG A 44 6.65 5.19 -5.16
C ARG A 44 5.86 4.24 -4.25
N LEU A 45 4.56 4.48 -4.10
CA LEU A 45 3.73 3.66 -3.22
C LEU A 45 3.52 2.23 -3.76
N SER A 46 3.56 2.01 -5.08
CA SER A 46 3.52 0.66 -5.64
C SER A 46 4.75 -0.17 -5.26
N VAL A 47 5.94 0.44 -5.25
CA VAL A 47 7.17 -0.22 -4.80
C VAL A 47 7.11 -0.52 -3.31
N GLU A 48 6.66 0.44 -2.49
CA GLU A 48 6.45 0.23 -1.05
C GLU A 48 5.46 -0.93 -0.79
N LEU A 49 4.35 -0.97 -1.55
CA LEU A 49 3.34 -2.03 -1.43
C LEU A 49 3.90 -3.42 -1.80
N GLU A 50 4.76 -3.50 -2.81
CA GLU A 50 5.43 -4.74 -3.19
C GLU A 50 6.34 -5.28 -2.07
N GLU A 51 7.09 -4.40 -1.41
CA GLU A 51 7.92 -4.79 -0.26
C GLU A 51 7.09 -5.24 0.94
N LEU A 52 5.95 -4.57 1.21
CA LEU A 52 5.01 -5.01 2.25
C LEU A 52 4.43 -6.40 1.96
N ARG A 53 4.20 -6.75 0.69
CA ARG A 53 3.75 -8.10 0.29
C ARG A 53 4.81 -9.15 0.52
N LYS A 54 6.05 -8.88 0.15
CA LYS A 54 7.19 -9.77 0.41
C LYS A 54 7.35 -10.01 1.91
N LEU A 55 7.23 -8.94 2.71
CA LEU A 55 7.29 -9.03 4.15
C LEU A 55 6.14 -9.87 4.73
N HIS A 56 4.90 -9.63 4.30
CA HIS A 56 3.75 -10.42 4.70
C HIS A 56 3.92 -11.91 4.37
N ALA A 57 4.29 -12.24 3.12
CA ALA A 57 4.52 -13.61 2.69
C ALA A 57 5.62 -14.30 3.51
N LYS A 58 6.72 -13.60 3.80
CA LYS A 58 7.81 -14.11 4.66
C LYS A 58 7.31 -14.42 6.08
N TYR A 59 6.48 -13.56 6.66
CA TYR A 59 5.89 -13.81 7.99
C TYR A 59 4.90 -14.97 7.98
N GLN A 60 4.09 -15.12 6.94
CA GLN A 60 3.16 -16.25 6.82
C GLN A 60 3.90 -17.59 6.65
N ALA A 61 5.02 -17.62 5.91
CA ALA A 61 5.82 -18.82 5.71
C ALA A 61 6.64 -19.26 6.95
N ALA A 62 6.91 -18.34 7.87
CA ALA A 62 7.64 -18.61 9.11
C ALA A 62 6.73 -19.08 10.27
N LYS A 63 5.41 -19.11 10.05
CA LYS A 63 4.41 -19.55 11.02
C LYS A 63 3.98 -20.98 10.73
#